data_AF-A0A1F5WYA3-F1
#
_entry.id   AF-A0A1F5WYA3-F1
#
_cell.length_a   1.000
_cell.length_b   1.000
_cell.length_c   1.000
_cell.angle_alpha   90.00
_cell.angle_beta   90.00
_cell.angle_gamma   90.00
#
_symmetry.space_group_name_H-M   'P 1'
#
loop_
_entity.id
_entity.type
_entity.pdbx_description
1 polymer ?
#
loop_
_entity_poly.entity_id
_entity_poly.type
_entity_poly.pdbx_seq_one_letter_code
_entity_poly.pdbx_strand_id
1 'polypeptide(L)'
;MAYQKERFSSFLEHEMADFFSREAAGFLPEGAFVSVTRAVISESGETADIYILIFPDGVSKDSFAEIRKLGKEARKYISEKLKRRQIPKISIKLDNGTDKAVRVEKLLDSAVKE
;
A
#
# COMPACT_ATOMS: atom_id res chain seq x y z
N MET A 1 -6.62 18.36 10.49
CA MET A 1 -7.21 17.29 9.66
C MET A 1 -6.17 16.53 8.84
N ALA A 2 -5.21 17.21 8.16
CA ALA A 2 -4.16 16.56 7.36
C ALA A 2 -3.25 15.60 8.16
N TYR A 3 -2.76 16.02 9.32
CA TYR A 3 -1.86 15.21 10.18
C TYR A 3 -2.45 13.85 10.61
N GLN A 4 -3.76 13.78 10.84
CA GLN A 4 -4.41 12.51 11.20
C GLN A 4 -4.49 11.54 10.02
N LYS A 5 -4.66 12.06 8.79
CA LYS A 5 -4.69 11.25 7.57
C LYS A 5 -3.30 10.73 7.24
N GLU A 6 -2.30 11.60 7.33
CA GLU A 6 -0.90 11.23 7.09
C GLU A 6 -0.43 10.18 8.09
N ARG A 7 -0.67 10.39 9.39
CA ARG A 7 -0.35 9.38 10.43
C ARG A 7 -1.08 8.05 10.19
N PHE A 8 -2.33 8.09 9.75
CA PHE A 8 -3.08 6.86 9.45
C PHE A 8 -2.56 6.18 8.18
N SER A 9 -2.15 6.96 7.18
CA SER A 9 -1.51 6.45 5.96
C SER A 9 -0.22 5.73 6.29
N SER A 10 0.68 6.36 7.05
CA SER A 10 1.95 5.76 7.45
C SER A 10 1.75 4.51 8.31
N PHE A 11 0.74 4.50 9.17
CA PHE A 11 0.36 3.31 9.92
C PHE A 11 -0.06 2.18 8.98
N LEU A 12 -0.97 2.45 8.02
CA LEU A 12 -1.40 1.45 7.05
C LEU A 12 -0.23 0.97 6.18
N GLU A 13 0.65 1.85 5.73
CA GLU A 13 1.83 1.49 4.94
C GLU A 13 2.71 0.49 5.67
N HIS A 14 3.08 0.78 6.92
CA HIS A 14 3.93 -0.08 7.72
C HIS A 14 3.27 -1.43 7.98
N GLU A 15 2.01 -1.41 8.40
CA GLU A 15 1.26 -2.62 8.74
C GLU A 15 0.96 -3.51 7.53
N MET A 16 0.66 -2.90 6.38
CA MET A 16 0.48 -3.62 5.13
C MET A 16 1.80 -4.18 4.63
N ALA A 17 2.92 -3.44 4.72
CA ALA A 17 4.22 -3.93 4.29
C ALA A 17 4.61 -5.19 5.06
N ASP A 18 4.45 -5.16 6.38
CA ASP A 18 4.67 -6.31 7.26
C ASP A 18 3.77 -7.49 6.92
N PHE A 19 2.47 -7.24 6.72
CA PHE A 19 1.50 -8.27 6.38
C PHE A 19 1.84 -8.95 5.04
N PHE A 20 1.99 -8.15 3.97
CA PHE A 20 2.27 -8.69 2.64
C PHE A 20 3.63 -9.36 2.56
N SER A 21 4.66 -8.85 3.25
CA SER A 21 5.99 -9.49 3.24
C SER A 21 5.94 -10.89 3.86
N ARG A 22 5.14 -11.08 4.92
CA ARG A 22 4.98 -12.39 5.58
C ARG A 22 4.11 -13.34 4.77
N GLU A 23 2.93 -12.90 4.33
CA GLU A 23 2.00 -13.78 3.63
C GLU A 23 2.46 -14.10 2.19
N ALA A 24 3.05 -13.13 1.50
CA ALA A 24 3.50 -13.34 0.13
C ALA A 24 4.72 -14.27 0.03
N ALA A 25 5.53 -14.37 1.09
CA ALA A 25 6.63 -15.34 1.14
C ALA A 25 6.17 -16.80 0.97
N GLY A 26 4.89 -17.09 1.24
CA GLY A 26 4.34 -18.45 1.11
C GLY A 26 4.04 -18.89 -0.34
N PHE A 27 3.89 -17.96 -1.28
CA PHE A 27 3.53 -18.27 -2.67
C PHE A 27 4.36 -17.53 -3.73
N LEU A 28 5.14 -16.51 -3.34
CA LEU A 28 6.05 -15.85 -4.27
C LEU A 28 7.20 -16.80 -4.66
N PRO A 29 7.62 -16.77 -5.94
CA PRO A 29 8.81 -17.49 -6.37
C PRO A 29 10.07 -17.05 -5.61
N GLU A 30 11.07 -17.93 -5.57
CA GLU A 30 12.36 -17.61 -4.96
C GLU A 30 13.00 -16.38 -5.62
N GLY A 31 13.45 -15.43 -4.79
CA GLY A 31 13.99 -14.15 -5.26
C GLY A 31 12.94 -13.10 -5.65
N ALA A 32 11.65 -13.43 -5.61
CA ALA A 32 10.58 -12.46 -5.77
C ALA A 32 10.15 -11.86 -4.42
N PHE A 33 9.84 -10.56 -4.42
CA PHE A 33 9.35 -9.88 -3.23
C PHE A 33 8.29 -8.83 -3.58
N VAL A 34 7.45 -8.54 -2.59
CA VAL A 34 6.44 -7.49 -2.66
C VAL A 34 6.83 -6.36 -1.72
N SER A 35 6.65 -5.12 -2.15
CA SER A 35 6.87 -3.93 -1.34
C SER A 35 5.65 -3.02 -1.40
N VAL A 36 5.21 -2.50 -0.26
CA VAL A 36 4.16 -1.47 -0.22
C VAL A 36 4.81 -0.11 -0.38
N THR A 37 4.38 0.65 -1.38
CA THR A 37 4.99 1.96 -1.70
C THR A 37 4.23 3.14 -1.11
N ARG A 38 2.91 3.02 -1.00
CA ARG A 38 2.05 4.05 -0.40
C ARG A 38 0.67 3.49 -0.06
N ALA A 39 0.04 4.10 0.95
CA ALA A 39 -1.39 3.97 1.20
C ALA A 39 -2.08 5.30 0.86
N VAL A 40 -3.26 5.23 0.25
CA VAL A 40 -4.07 6.41 -0.04
C VAL A 40 -5.46 6.19 0.52
N ILE A 41 -5.82 7.01 1.50
CA ILE A 41 -7.12 6.93 2.18
C ILE A 41 -8.07 7.92 1.53
N SER A 42 -9.32 7.50 1.27
CA SER A 42 -10.35 8.38 0.72
C SER A 42 -10.69 9.52 1.68
N GLU A 43 -11.30 10.59 1.17
CA GLU A 43 -11.68 11.71 2.01
C GLU A 43 -12.64 11.33 3.14
N SER A 44 -13.57 10.41 2.87
CA SER A 44 -14.51 9.83 3.83
C SER A 44 -13.88 8.83 4.79
N GLY A 45 -12.66 8.34 4.51
CA GLY A 45 -12.00 7.28 5.29
C GLY A 45 -12.61 5.89 5.12
N GLU A 46 -13.55 5.72 4.18
CA GLU A 46 -14.23 4.45 3.93
C GLU A 46 -13.41 3.46 3.12
N THR A 47 -12.47 3.95 2.31
CA THR A 47 -11.63 3.13 1.44
C THR A 47 -10.18 3.51 1.58
N ALA A 48 -9.29 2.52 1.47
CA ALA A 48 -7.85 2.71 1.44
C ALA A 48 -7.28 1.92 0.26
N ASP A 49 -6.64 2.63 -0.65
CA ASP A 49 -5.89 2.04 -1.76
C ASP A 49 -4.44 1.83 -1.32
N ILE A 50 -4.00 0.57 -1.35
CA ILE A 50 -2.63 0.17 -1.04
C ILE A 50 -1.92 -0.11 -2.35
N TYR A 51 -0.88 0.67 -2.62
CA TYR A 51 -0.05 0.52 -3.80
C TYR A 51 1.14 -0.37 -3.48
N ILE A 52 1.34 -1.37 -4.34
CA ILE A 52 2.42 -2.34 -4.18
C ILE A 52 3.27 -2.43 -5.45
N LEU A 53 4.54 -2.71 -5.24
CA LEU A 53 5.48 -3.14 -6.26
C LEU A 53 5.79 -4.62 -6.05
N ILE A 54 5.87 -5.36 -7.15
CA ILE A 54 6.29 -6.76 -7.14
C ILE A 54 7.54 -6.83 -8.01
N PHE A 55 8.62 -7.36 -7.44
CA PHE A 55 9.88 -7.55 -8.14
C PHE A 55 10.20 -9.05 -8.19
N PRO A 56 10.75 -9.58 -9.30
CA PRO A 56 10.97 -8.91 -10.58
C PRO A 56 9.68 -8.78 -11.43
N ASP A 57 9.65 -7.83 -12.38
CA ASP A 57 8.44 -7.48 -13.16
C ASP A 57 7.82 -8.67 -13.91
N GLY A 58 8.63 -9.66 -14.29
CA GLY A 58 8.20 -10.86 -15.02
C GLY A 58 7.17 -11.73 -14.30
N VAL A 59 7.12 -11.67 -12.96
CA VAL A 59 6.16 -12.44 -12.13
C VAL A 59 4.99 -11.59 -11.61
N SER A 60 4.98 -10.29 -11.91
CA SER A 60 4.04 -9.33 -11.33
C SER A 60 2.57 -9.67 -11.60
N LYS A 61 2.21 -10.10 -12.81
CA LYS A 61 0.80 -10.36 -13.16
C LYS A 61 0.20 -11.54 -12.39
N ASP A 62 0.92 -12.66 -12.33
CA ASP A 62 0.44 -13.87 -11.68
C ASP A 62 0.45 -13.72 -10.16
N SER A 63 1.53 -13.15 -9.62
CA SER A 63 1.63 -12.86 -8.18
C SER A 63 0.62 -11.81 -7.71
N PHE A 64 0.28 -10.83 -8.55
CA PHE A 64 -0.73 -9.82 -8.19
C PHE A 64 -2.11 -10.42 -7.99
N ALA A 65 -2.50 -11.43 -8.77
CA ALA A 65 -3.79 -12.09 -8.60
C ALA A 65 -3.89 -12.77 -7.23
N GLU A 66 -2.82 -13.41 -6.77
CA GLU A 66 -2.74 -14.02 -5.45
C GLU A 66 -2.71 -12.97 -4.33
N ILE A 67 -1.89 -11.93 -4.46
CA ILE A 67 -1.84 -10.84 -3.48
C ILE A 67 -3.20 -10.14 -3.36
N ARG A 68 -3.96 -10.01 -4.45
CA ARG A 68 -5.30 -9.41 -4.42
C ARG A 68 -6.28 -10.22 -3.56
N LYS A 69 -6.12 -11.55 -3.48
CA LYS A 69 -6.96 -12.40 -2.61
C LYS A 69 -6.71 -12.13 -1.13
N LEU A 70 -5.45 -11.80 -0.78
CA LEU A 70 -5.08 -11.41 0.58
C LEU A 70 -5.74 -10.12 1.04
N GLY A 71 -6.35 -9.31 0.17
CA GLY A 71 -7.01 -8.06 0.57
C GLY A 71 -8.10 -8.24 1.64
N LYS A 72 -8.81 -9.37 1.64
CA LYS A 72 -9.79 -9.69 2.70
C LYS A 72 -9.11 -9.96 4.05
N GLU A 73 -7.99 -10.69 4.02
CA GLU A 73 -7.21 -11.04 5.20
C GLU A 73 -6.46 -9.83 5.74
N ALA A 74 -5.89 -9.00 4.86
CA ALA A 74 -5.29 -7.72 5.19
C ALA A 74 -6.28 -6.82 5.95
N ARG A 75 -7.56 -6.81 5.54
CA ARG A 75 -8.60 -6.07 6.25
C ARG A 75 -8.84 -6.63 7.65
N LYS A 76 -8.86 -7.96 7.80
CA LYS A 76 -9.00 -8.62 9.10
C LYS A 76 -7.79 -8.31 10.00
N TYR A 77 -6.59 -8.42 9.46
CA TYR A 77 -5.34 -8.08 10.13
C TYR A 77 -5.35 -6.63 10.68
N ILE A 78 -5.76 -5.66 9.85
CA ILE A 78 -5.90 -4.28 10.30
C ILE A 78 -7.02 -4.12 11.32
N SER A 79 -8.14 -4.84 11.20
CA SER A 79 -9.23 -4.75 12.17
C SER A 79 -8.80 -5.15 13.59
N GLU A 80 -7.84 -6.07 13.71
CA GLU A 80 -7.31 -6.53 14.99
C GLU A 80 -6.33 -5.52 15.60
N LYS A 81 -5.56 -4.81 14.75
CA LYS A 81 -4.61 -3.79 15.20
C LYS A 81 -5.22 -2.40 15.39
N LEU A 82 -6.25 -2.07 14.62
CA LEU A 82 -6.85 -0.76 14.60
C LEU A 82 -7.96 -0.67 15.68
N LYS A 83 -7.74 0.16 16.70
CA LYS A 83 -8.74 0.44 17.74
C LYS A 83 -9.91 1.35 17.28
N ARG A 84 -10.08 1.55 15.98
CA ARG A 84 -11.12 2.43 15.41
C ARG A 84 -12.35 1.63 15.01
N ARG A 85 -13.52 2.23 15.23
CA ARG A 85 -14.82 1.65 14.85
C ARG A 85 -15.00 1.50 13.34
N GLN A 86 -14.39 2.39 12.55
CA GLN A 86 -14.48 2.35 11.09
C GLN A 86 -13.16 1.83 10.50
N ILE A 87 -13.23 0.65 9.90
CA ILE A 87 -12.11 0.02 9.20
C ILE A 87 -12.33 0.22 7.70
N PRO A 88 -11.40 0.88 6.99
CA PRO A 88 -11.55 1.12 5.57
C PRO A 88 -11.60 -0.21 4.79
N LYS A 89 -12.30 -0.20 3.66
CA LYS A 89 -12.17 -1.27 2.67
C LYS A 89 -10.79 -1.14 2.02
N ILE A 90 -10.01 -2.20 2.11
CA ILE A 90 -8.67 -2.26 1.53
C ILE A 90 -8.78 -2.70 0.07
N SER A 91 -8.20 -1.91 -0.82
CA SER A 91 -8.06 -2.21 -2.24
C SER A 91 -6.58 -2.23 -2.60
N ILE A 92 -6.14 -3.22 -3.37
CA ILE A 92 -4.73 -3.42 -3.71
C ILE A 92 -4.54 -3.03 -5.17
N LYS A 93 -3.52 -2.19 -5.44
CA LYS A 93 -3.19 -1.67 -6.76
C LYS A 93 -1.70 -1.85 -7.04
N LEU A 94 -1.35 -2.14 -8.29
CA LEU A 94 0.05 -2.08 -8.72
C LEU A 94 0.50 -0.63 -8.83
N ASP A 95 1.68 -0.34 -8.29
CA ASP A 95 2.35 0.94 -8.44
C ASP A 95 3.10 0.95 -9.77
N ASN A 96 2.38 1.22 -10.84
CA ASN A 96 3.01 1.52 -12.12
C ASN A 96 3.61 2.92 -11.94
N GLY A 97 4.93 3.05 -11.80
CA GLY A 97 5.65 4.23 -11.28
C GLY A 97 5.43 5.60 -11.95
N THR A 98 4.43 5.76 -12.83
CA THR A 98 3.98 7.03 -13.41
C THR A 98 3.60 8.07 -12.35
N ASP A 99 3.06 7.65 -11.21
CA ASP A 99 2.66 8.58 -10.14
C ASP A 99 3.83 9.11 -9.29
N LYS A 100 4.96 8.39 -9.24
CA LYS A 100 6.14 8.80 -8.47
C LYS A 100 6.86 9.98 -9.11
N ALA A 101 6.94 10.03 -10.45
CA ALA A 101 7.51 11.16 -11.17
C ALA A 101 6.81 12.48 -10.80
N VAL A 102 5.48 12.48 -10.80
CA VAL A 102 4.65 13.66 -10.52
C VAL A 102 4.83 14.17 -9.08
N ARG A 103 5.01 13.27 -8.10
CA ARG A 103 5.20 13.67 -6.69
C ARG A 103 6.59 14.25 -6.44
N VAL A 104 7.62 13.70 -7.06
CA VAL A 104 9.00 14.21 -6.96
C VAL A 104 9.09 15.59 -7.62
N GLU A 105 8.52 15.77 -8.82
CA GLU A 105 8.44 17.08 -9.47
C GLU A 105 7.77 18.13 -8.58
N LYS A 106 6.64 17.79 -7.95
CA LYS A 106 5.94 18.71 -7.04
C LYS A 106 6.74 19.09 -5.79
N LEU A 107 7.54 18.17 -5.24
CA LEU A 107 8.39 18.44 -4.09
C LEU A 107 9.60 19.30 -4.48
N LEU A 108 10.18 19.06 -5.67
CA LEU A 108 11.26 19.87 -6.22
C LEU A 108 10.79 21.30 -6.52
N ASP A 109 9.60 21.47 -7.12
CA ASP A 109 9.03 22.79 -7.40
C ASP A 109 8.77 23.62 -6.12
N SER A 110 8.46 22.97 -5.00
CA SER A 110 8.27 23.66 -3.72
C SER A 110 9.57 24.04 -3.02
N ALA A 111 10.67 23.33 -3.29
CA ALA A 111 11.97 23.56 -2.66
C ALA A 111 12.85 24.57 -3.42
N VAL A 112 12.53 24.87 -4.69
CA VAL A 112 13.30 25.79 -5.55
C VAL A 112 12.75 27.23 -5.50
N LYS A 113 11.74 27.51 -4.67
CA LYS A 113 11.11 28.84 -4.55
C LYS A 113 11.56 29.69 -3.35
N GLU A 114 12.69 29.35 -2.72
CA GLU A 114 13.41 30.24 -1.78
C GLU A 114 14.68 30.81 -2.40
#